data_AF-A0A2T5K121-F1
#
_entry.id   AF-A0A2T5K121-F1
#
_cell.length_a   1.000
_cell.length_b   1.000
_cell.length_c   1.000
_cell.angle_alpha   90.00
_cell.angle_beta   90.00
_cell.angle_gamma   90.00
#
_symmetry.space_group_name_H-M   'P 1'
#
loop_
_entity.id
_entity.type
_entity.pdbx_description
1 polymer ?
#
loop_
_entity_poly.entity_id
_entity_poly.type
_entity_poly.pdbx_seq_one_letter_code
_entity_poly.pdbx_strand_id
1 'polypeptide(L)'
;MKPAILALLSILVLSSCATTGKMAGVRAGMTKTEVIDVAGDPDGYQRSGDYEALFYVDRRAARSLFSSSYRDVVDYSIILKDDQVVEYGPGRTHQREGEVPFVRVPMR
;
A
#
# COMPACT_ATOMS: atom_id res chain seq x y z
N MET A 1 2.34 15.74 43.38
CA MET A 1 2.54 14.37 42.83
C MET A 1 1.42 13.97 41.85
N LYS A 2 0.14 14.16 42.19
CA LYS A 2 -1.01 13.84 41.31
C LYS A 2 -1.05 14.56 39.94
N PRO A 3 -0.74 15.87 39.81
CA PRO A 3 -0.83 16.54 38.49
C PRO A 3 0.32 16.17 37.56
N ALA A 4 1.48 15.79 38.10
CA ALA A 4 2.63 15.35 37.32
C ALA A 4 2.37 13.99 36.66
N ILE A 5 1.67 13.09 37.34
CA ILE A 5 1.26 11.78 36.81
C ILE A 5 0.25 11.96 35.67
N LEU A 6 -0.74 12.86 35.85
CA LEU A 6 -1.71 13.20 34.82
C LEU A 6 -1.06 13.82 33.58
N ALA A 7 -0.11 14.73 33.75
CA ALA A 7 0.63 15.32 32.64
C ALA A 7 1.46 14.28 31.87
N LEU A 8 2.13 13.37 32.58
CA LEU A 8 2.92 12.31 31.96
C LEU A 8 2.04 11.34 31.15
N LEU A 9 0.85 11.04 31.65
CA LEU A 9 -0.11 10.15 30.99
C LEU A 9 -0.69 10.77 29.72
N SER A 10 -0.94 12.09 29.72
CA SER A 10 -1.39 12.83 28.53
C SER A 10 -0.37 12.83 27.39
N ILE A 11 0.92 12.96 27.69
CA ILE A 11 1.99 12.95 26.67
C ILE A 11 2.09 11.57 25.98
N LEU A 12 1.85 10.50 26.73
CA LEU A 12 1.88 9.12 26.23
C LEU A 12 0.74 8.82 25.24
N VAL A 13 -0.46 9.38 25.47
CA VAL A 13 -1.64 9.16 24.60
C VAL A 13 -1.51 9.87 23.24
N LEU A 14 -0.86 11.04 23.21
CA LEU A 14 -0.64 11.84 22.00
C LEU A 14 0.37 11.22 21.00
N SER A 15 1.11 10.19 21.41
CA SER A 15 2.16 9.55 20.59
C SER A 15 1.66 8.41 19.70
N SER A 16 0.35 8.13 19.66
CA SER A 16 -0.18 6.90 19.02
C SER A 16 -0.71 7.07 17.58
N CYS A 17 -0.61 8.24 16.97
CA CYS A 17 -1.22 8.48 15.65
C CYS A 17 -0.19 8.50 14.52
N ALA A 18 0.22 7.32 14.04
CA ALA A 18 0.59 7.05 12.64
C ALA A 18 1.18 5.63 12.50
N THR A 19 0.36 4.60 12.70
CA THR A 19 0.72 3.25 12.23
C THR A 19 -0.02 2.98 10.91
N THR A 20 0.26 3.80 9.91
CA THR A 20 -0.30 3.65 8.57
C THR A 20 0.53 2.62 7.81
N GLY A 21 -0.11 1.59 7.26
CA GLY A 21 0.59 0.58 6.44
C GLY A 21 1.21 1.23 5.20
N LYS A 22 2.35 0.71 4.70
CA LYS A 22 3.11 1.29 3.57
C LYS A 22 2.26 1.58 2.33
N MET A 23 1.18 0.82 2.13
CA MET A 23 0.28 0.97 0.98
C MET A 23 -0.81 2.02 1.16
N ALA A 24 -1.07 2.50 2.38
CA ALA A 24 -2.12 3.48 2.62
C ALA A 24 -1.74 4.91 2.21
N GLY A 25 -0.48 5.14 1.80
CA GLY A 25 -0.05 6.41 1.21
C GLY A 25 -0.19 6.49 -0.32
N VAL A 26 -0.48 5.38 -1.01
CA VAL A 26 -0.62 5.36 -2.48
C VAL A 26 -1.98 5.93 -2.87
N ARG A 27 -2.02 6.80 -3.89
CA ARG A 27 -3.24 7.40 -4.47
C ARG A 27 -3.17 7.42 -5.99
N ALA A 28 -4.33 7.48 -6.63
CA ALA A 28 -4.41 7.69 -8.07
C ALA A 28 -3.75 9.01 -8.49
N GLY A 29 -3.15 9.02 -9.68
CA GLY A 29 -2.41 10.15 -10.24
C GLY A 29 -1.00 10.36 -9.68
N MET A 30 -0.54 9.54 -8.73
CA MET A 30 0.88 9.56 -8.34
C MET A 30 1.76 9.09 -9.49
N THR A 31 2.94 9.70 -9.62
CA THR A 31 4.00 9.21 -10.50
C THR A 31 4.60 7.91 -9.96
N LYS A 32 5.27 7.15 -10.83
CA LYS A 32 6.03 5.96 -10.41
C LYS A 32 7.05 6.27 -9.30
N THR A 33 7.74 7.41 -9.41
CA THR A 33 8.70 7.85 -8.39
C THR A 33 8.03 8.10 -7.04
N GLU A 34 6.91 8.84 -7.02
CA GLU A 34 6.16 9.05 -5.77
C GLU A 34 5.67 7.73 -5.16
N VAL A 35 5.26 6.76 -6.00
CA VAL A 35 4.87 5.43 -5.52
C VAL A 35 6.05 4.71 -4.88
N ILE A 36 7.23 4.73 -5.50
CA ILE A 36 8.44 4.09 -4.97
C ILE A 36 8.86 4.77 -3.66
N ASP A 37 8.78 6.10 -3.57
CA ASP A 37 9.11 6.85 -2.35
C ASP A 37 8.20 6.46 -1.16
N VAL A 38 6.93 6.18 -1.43
CA VAL A 38 5.93 5.85 -0.40
C VAL A 38 5.88 4.35 -0.08
N ALA A 39 5.80 3.50 -1.09
CA ALA A 39 5.61 2.05 -0.95
C ALA A 39 6.93 1.27 -0.91
N GLY A 40 8.03 1.88 -1.33
CA GLY A 40 9.33 1.27 -1.58
C GLY A 40 9.44 0.66 -2.98
N ASP A 41 10.58 0.02 -3.24
CA ASP A 41 10.81 -0.68 -4.50
C ASP A 41 9.80 -1.84 -4.68
N PRO A 42 9.25 -2.00 -5.90
CA PRO A 42 8.38 -3.12 -6.23
C PRO A 42 9.19 -4.43 -6.30
N ASP A 43 8.55 -5.53 -5.94
CA ASP A 43 9.14 -6.87 -5.98
C ASP A 43 9.20 -7.41 -7.43
N GLY A 44 8.39 -6.85 -8.32
CA GLY A 44 8.43 -7.09 -9.75
C GLY A 44 7.58 -6.09 -10.52
N TYR A 45 7.70 -6.10 -11.84
CA TYR A 45 6.84 -5.29 -12.70
C TYR A 45 6.56 -5.99 -14.02
N GLN A 46 5.48 -5.59 -14.68
CA GLN A 46 5.14 -6.00 -16.04
C GLN A 46 4.70 -4.77 -16.83
N ARG A 47 5.18 -4.62 -18.06
CA ARG A 47 4.82 -3.50 -18.93
C ARG A 47 4.13 -4.01 -20.19
N SER A 48 3.08 -3.32 -20.60
CA SER A 48 2.30 -3.62 -21.81
C SER A 48 1.83 -2.31 -22.44
N GLY A 49 2.52 -1.88 -23.50
CA GLY A 49 2.29 -0.57 -24.12
C GLY A 49 2.55 0.57 -23.12
N ASP A 50 1.59 1.49 -23.02
CA ASP A 50 1.63 2.65 -22.13
C ASP A 50 1.29 2.30 -20.66
N TYR A 51 0.93 1.04 -20.40
CA TYR A 51 0.59 0.57 -19.07
C TYR A 51 1.75 -0.20 -18.42
N GLU A 52 1.88 -0.06 -17.11
CA GLU A 52 2.84 -0.79 -16.29
C GLU A 52 2.17 -1.25 -14.99
N ALA A 53 2.25 -2.53 -14.69
CA ALA A 53 1.81 -3.09 -13.42
C ALA A 53 3.02 -3.33 -12.52
N LEU A 54 3.02 -2.75 -11.32
CA LEU A 54 3.98 -3.01 -10.26
C LEU A 54 3.40 -4.01 -9.27
N PHE A 55 4.21 -4.98 -8.88
CA PHE A 55 3.84 -6.03 -7.94
C PHE A 55 4.58 -5.85 -6.64
N TYR A 56 3.81 -5.88 -5.55
CA TYR A 56 4.29 -5.77 -4.20
C TYR A 56 3.82 -6.99 -3.43
N VAL A 57 4.70 -7.97 -3.30
CA VAL A 57 4.41 -9.26 -2.68
C VAL A 57 4.72 -9.17 -1.19
N ASP A 58 3.98 -9.92 -0.40
CA ASP A 58 4.22 -10.07 1.03
C ASP A 58 4.19 -8.75 1.84
N ARG A 59 3.40 -7.75 1.40
CA ARG A 59 3.31 -6.47 2.11
C ARG A 59 2.31 -6.55 3.25
N ARG A 60 2.76 -6.17 4.45
CA ARG A 60 1.91 -6.04 5.64
C ARG A 60 0.79 -5.03 5.36
N ALA A 61 -0.44 -5.53 5.26
CA ALA A 61 -1.61 -4.68 5.45
C ALA A 61 -1.48 -4.02 6.84
N ALA A 62 -1.92 -2.78 6.98
CA ALA A 62 -1.68 -1.93 8.15
C ALA A 62 -1.67 -2.73 9.47
N ARG A 63 -0.69 -2.49 10.35
CA ARG A 63 -0.58 -3.22 11.62
C ARG A 63 -1.85 -2.98 12.43
N SER A 64 -2.78 -3.93 12.42
CA SER A 64 -3.89 -3.93 13.34
C SER A 64 -3.32 -4.16 14.73
N LEU A 65 -3.59 -3.26 15.67
CA LEU A 65 -3.18 -3.37 17.08
C LEU A 65 -3.72 -4.64 17.76
N PHE A 66 -4.66 -5.34 17.11
CA PHE A 66 -5.29 -6.57 17.58
C PHE A 66 -4.89 -7.83 16.78
N SER A 67 -4.00 -7.71 15.78
CA SER A 67 -3.58 -8.85 14.95
C SER A 67 -2.17 -9.31 15.32
N SER A 68 -2.09 -10.43 16.04
CA SER A 68 -0.83 -11.13 16.34
C SER A 68 -0.51 -12.24 15.32
N SER A 69 -1.20 -12.27 14.17
CA SER A 69 -1.05 -13.38 13.24
C SER A 69 -0.19 -12.98 12.03
N TYR A 70 0.65 -13.91 11.58
CA TYR A 70 1.39 -13.94 10.30
C TYR A 70 0.48 -13.75 9.05
N ARG A 71 -0.82 -13.52 9.24
CA ARG A 71 -1.90 -13.65 8.26
C ARG A 71 -2.36 -12.32 7.64
N ASP A 72 -1.83 -11.17 8.08
CA ASP A 72 -2.17 -9.84 7.51
C ASP A 72 -1.20 -9.41 6.40
N VAL A 73 -0.73 -10.39 5.64
CA VAL A 73 0.14 -10.12 4.52
C VAL A 73 -0.65 -10.29 3.22
N VAL A 74 -0.67 -9.24 2.41
CA VAL A 74 -1.49 -9.15 1.21
C VAL A 74 -0.61 -8.72 0.05
N ASP A 75 -0.76 -9.41 -1.09
CA ASP A 75 -0.18 -8.96 -2.34
C ASP A 75 -0.88 -7.67 -2.79
N TYR A 76 -0.10 -6.66 -3.10
CA TYR A 76 -0.58 -5.41 -3.68
C TYR A 76 -0.16 -5.32 -5.14
N SER A 77 -1.05 -4.76 -5.95
CA SER A 77 -0.72 -4.39 -7.31
C SER A 77 -1.10 -2.94 -7.58
N ILE A 78 -0.23 -2.26 -8.31
CA ILE A 78 -0.39 -0.87 -8.72
C ILE A 78 -0.27 -0.84 -10.24
N ILE A 79 -1.30 -0.35 -10.91
CA ILE A 79 -1.34 -0.20 -12.35
C ILE A 79 -1.09 1.27 -12.66
N LEU A 80 -0.11 1.52 -13.49
CA LEU A 80 0.24 2.81 -14.03
C LEU A 80 -0.14 2.86 -15.51
N LYS A 81 -0.47 4.07 -15.97
CA LYS A 81 -0.56 4.43 -17.38
C LYS A 81 0.20 5.74 -17.56
N ASP A 82 1.06 5.83 -18.56
CA ASP A 82 1.85 7.04 -18.82
C ASP A 82 2.63 7.50 -17.57
N ASP A 83 3.21 6.55 -16.85
CA ASP A 83 3.96 6.74 -15.59
C ASP A 83 3.14 7.24 -14.38
N GLN A 84 1.80 7.25 -14.48
CA GLN A 84 0.89 7.68 -13.41
C GLN A 84 -0.04 6.56 -12.94
N VAL A 85 -0.31 6.48 -11.64
CA VAL A 85 -1.21 5.49 -11.05
C VAL A 85 -2.64 5.68 -11.54
N VAL A 86 -3.18 4.67 -12.21
CA VAL A 86 -4.60 4.62 -12.62
C VAL A 86 -5.43 3.74 -11.71
N GLU A 87 -4.84 2.67 -11.14
CA GLU A 87 -5.52 1.76 -10.23
C GLU A 87 -4.53 1.17 -9.22
N TYR A 88 -4.95 0.95 -7.97
CA TYR A 88 -4.10 0.34 -6.95
C TYR A 88 -4.92 -0.40 -5.89
N GLY A 89 -4.27 -1.34 -5.20
CA GLY A 89 -4.78 -1.94 -3.96
C GLY A 89 -4.52 -3.46 -3.85
N PRO A 90 -5.21 -4.14 -2.93
CA PRO A 90 -4.93 -5.54 -2.61
C PRO A 90 -5.38 -6.49 -3.74
N GLY A 91 -4.65 -7.57 -3.92
CA GLY A 91 -4.87 -8.58 -4.94
C GLY A 91 -3.82 -8.56 -6.05
N ARG A 92 -3.82 -9.64 -6.84
CA ARG A 92 -2.90 -9.83 -7.96
C ARG A 92 -3.50 -9.25 -9.23
N THR A 93 -2.65 -8.72 -10.09
CA THR A 93 -3.05 -8.27 -11.44
C THR A 93 -2.69 -9.33 -12.46
N HIS A 94 -3.60 -9.60 -13.39
CA HIS A 94 -3.35 -10.48 -14.53
C HIS A 94 -3.34 -9.67 -15.83
N GLN A 95 -2.46 -10.06 -16.74
CA GLN A 95 -2.48 -9.54 -18.09
C GLN A 95 -3.66 -10.16 -18.85
N ARG A 96 -4.39 -9.33 -19.60
CA ARG A 96 -5.48 -9.76 -20.48
C ARG A 96 -5.29 -9.12 -21.85
N GLU A 97 -5.61 -9.85 -22.91
CA GLU A 97 -5.75 -9.25 -24.24
C GLU A 97 -7.03 -8.38 -24.28
N GLY A 98 -6.85 -7.06 -24.38
CA GLY A 98 -7.92 -6.06 -24.38
C GLY A 98 -7.36 -4.63 -24.41
N GLU A 99 -8.26 -3.63 -24.47
CA GLU A 99 -7.89 -2.21 -24.50
C GLU A 99 -7.17 -1.74 -23.22
N VAL A 100 -7.53 -2.33 -22.07
CA VAL A 100 -6.77 -2.21 -20.82
C VAL A 100 -6.05 -3.54 -20.59
N PRO A 101 -4.70 -3.57 -20.65
CA PRO A 101 -3.94 -4.82 -20.67
C PRO A 101 -3.84 -5.49 -19.30
N PHE A 102 -4.27 -4.81 -18.23
CA PHE A 102 -4.17 -5.28 -16.85
C PHE A 102 -5.52 -5.25 -16.16
N VAL A 103 -5.89 -6.35 -15.50
CA VAL A 103 -7.11 -6.45 -14.69
C VAL A 103 -6.74 -7.01 -13.32
N ARG A 104 -7.19 -6.34 -12.26
CA ARG A 104 -7.01 -6.85 -10.90
C ARG A 104 -8.01 -7.96 -10.61
N VAL A 105 -7.53 -9.02 -9.98
CA VAL A 105 -8.37 -10.08 -9.45
C VAL A 105 -8.62 -9.77 -7.97
N PRO A 106 -9.87 -9.51 -7.56
CA PRO A 106 -10.18 -9.27 -6.17
C PRO A 106 -9.82 -10.50 -5.34
N MET A 107 -9.15 -10.27 -4.21
CA MET A 107 -8.83 -11.30 -3.24
C MET A 107 -10.16 -11.76 -2.60
N ARG A 108 -10.49 -13.06 -2.72
CA ARG A 108 -11.69 -13.67 -2.14
C ARG A 108 -11.54 -13.88 -0.64
#